data_AF-A0A8C4QFH2-F1
#
_entry.id   AF-A0A8C4QFH2-F1
#
_cell.length_a   1.000
_cell.length_b   1.000
_cell.length_c   1.000
_cell.angle_alpha   90.00
_cell.angle_beta   90.00
_cell.angle_gamma   90.00
#
_symmetry.space_group_name_H-M   'P 1'
#
loop_
_entity.id
_entity.type
_entity.pdbx_description
1 polymer ?
#
loop_
_entity_poly.entity_id
_entity_poly.type
_entity_poly.pdbx_seq_one_letter_code
_entity_poly.pdbx_strand_id
1 'polypeptide(L)'
;MLCEQDEVVLKFETGQVRARNTVYDTLPVVIHGNGPTKIQLNYLGNYIPNVWTFEEGCTVCDNDILDLSSVSEQSYPCVTVGVFIEQATPFLPEFLERLAALTYPKSKITLFIHNHEVYHEPHLQPFWEKHALVYKRLKIVGPEEELTAAAARNMGMSVCRQDPTCKYYFNLDSDIALTNPNTLKLLIEQNR
;
A
#
# COMPACT_ATOMS: atom_id res chain seq x y z
N MET A 1 -7.14 -36.59 6.13
CA MET A 1 -7.73 -36.26 7.44
C MET A 1 -7.92 -34.76 7.44
N LEU A 2 -9.16 -34.29 7.62
CA LEU A 2 -9.51 -32.87 7.59
C LEU A 2 -9.23 -32.31 8.98
N CYS A 3 -8.28 -31.39 9.11
CA CYS A 3 -8.08 -30.65 10.35
C CYS A 3 -9.00 -29.43 10.33
N GLU A 4 -9.75 -29.20 11.40
CA GLU A 4 -10.49 -27.95 11.59
C GLU A 4 -9.53 -26.81 11.97
N GLN A 5 -9.92 -25.56 11.70
CA GLN A 5 -9.04 -24.40 11.84
C GLN A 5 -8.54 -24.20 13.29
N ASP A 6 -9.37 -24.56 14.28
CA ASP A 6 -9.07 -24.39 15.71
C ASP A 6 -8.11 -25.46 16.26
N GLU A 7 -7.80 -26.49 15.46
CA GLU A 7 -6.91 -27.58 15.86
C GLU A 7 -5.44 -27.28 15.56
N VAL A 8 -5.14 -26.24 14.77
CA VAL A 8 -3.78 -25.96 14.28
C VAL A 8 -3.24 -24.66 14.87
N VAL A 9 -2.15 -24.76 15.62
CA VAL A 9 -1.46 -23.60 16.24
C VAL A 9 -0.02 -23.48 15.75
N LEU A 10 0.53 -22.25 15.80
CA LEU A 10 1.97 -22.02 15.58
C LEU A 10 2.76 -22.54 16.79
N LYS A 11 3.81 -23.32 16.50
CA LYS A 11 4.82 -23.75 17.45
C LYS A 11 6.15 -23.09 17.06
N PHE A 12 6.55 -22.11 17.87
CA PHE A 12 7.86 -21.45 17.73
C PHE A 12 8.95 -22.35 18.31
N GLU A 13 10.00 -22.57 17.53
CA GLU A 13 11.20 -23.29 17.88
C GLU A 13 12.41 -22.39 17.54
N THR A 14 13.60 -22.76 18.02
CA THR A 14 14.80 -21.97 17.71
C THR A 14 15.10 -22.02 16.22
N GLY A 15 15.08 -20.86 15.55
CA GLY A 15 15.38 -20.71 14.13
C GLY A 15 14.28 -21.19 13.17
N GLN A 16 13.12 -21.65 13.66
CA GLN A 16 12.01 -22.04 12.81
C GLN A 16 10.64 -21.99 13.52
N VAL A 17 9.58 -21.95 12.73
CA VAL A 17 8.18 -22.06 13.18
C VAL A 17 7.52 -23.24 12.48
N ARG A 18 6.76 -24.03 13.21
CA ARG A 18 6.02 -25.18 12.69
C ARG A 18 4.54 -25.07 13.05
N ALA A 19 3.71 -25.83 12.35
CA ALA A 19 2.33 -26.07 12.79
C ALA A 19 2.30 -27.23 13.78
N ARG A 20 1.44 -27.14 14.80
CA ARG A 20 1.10 -28.25 15.70
C ARG A 20 -0.41 -28.50 15.63
N ASN A 21 -0.79 -29.74 15.39
CA ASN A 21 -2.17 -30.17 15.59
C ASN A 21 -2.36 -30.52 17.07
N THR A 22 -3.25 -29.81 17.76
CA THR A 22 -3.49 -29.93 19.21
C THR A 22 -4.34 -31.14 19.58
N VAL A 23 -5.18 -31.64 18.66
CA VAL A 23 -6.07 -32.79 18.88
C VAL A 23 -5.27 -34.10 18.92
N TYR A 24 -4.31 -34.25 18.00
CA TYR A 24 -3.52 -35.47 17.85
C TYR A 24 -2.10 -35.34 18.41
N ASP A 25 -1.74 -34.15 18.89
CA ASP A 25 -0.38 -33.80 19.32
C ASP A 25 0.70 -34.13 18.27
N THR A 26 0.46 -33.71 17.03
CA THR A 26 1.38 -33.99 15.90
C THR A 26 1.97 -32.70 15.32
N LEU A 27 3.14 -32.84 14.71
CA LEU A 27 3.82 -31.77 13.96
C LEU A 27 3.79 -32.11 12.47
N PRO A 28 2.75 -31.70 11.72
CA PRO A 28 2.65 -31.99 10.30
C PRO A 28 3.88 -31.49 9.52
N VAL A 29 4.20 -32.21 8.44
CA VAL A 29 5.27 -31.85 7.50
C VAL A 29 4.73 -31.01 6.34
N VAL A 30 3.47 -31.27 5.95
CA VAL A 30 2.79 -30.55 4.87
C VAL A 30 1.54 -29.90 5.43
N ILE A 31 1.38 -28.61 5.15
CA ILE A 31 0.17 -27.84 5.47
C ILE A 31 -0.54 -27.58 4.15
N HIS A 32 -1.74 -28.15 4.00
CA HIS A 32 -2.55 -27.97 2.80
C HIS A 32 -3.78 -27.15 3.14
N GLY A 33 -3.80 -25.88 2.75
CA GLY A 33 -4.99 -25.03 2.88
C GLY A 33 -6.03 -25.32 1.81
N ASN A 34 -6.71 -26.48 1.85
CA ASN A 34 -7.76 -26.83 0.90
C ASN A 34 -9.10 -26.12 1.20
N GLY A 35 -9.94 -25.94 0.17
CA GLY A 35 -11.25 -25.29 0.34
C GLY A 35 -11.13 -23.83 0.83
N PRO A 36 -12.02 -23.37 1.72
CA PRO A 36 -12.09 -21.97 2.19
C PRO A 36 -11.06 -21.64 3.30
N THR A 37 -9.85 -22.21 3.24
CA THR A 37 -8.81 -22.05 4.28
C THR A 37 -7.58 -21.28 3.81
N LYS A 38 -7.64 -20.66 2.62
CA LYS A 38 -6.50 -19.94 2.01
C LYS A 38 -5.99 -18.78 2.88
N ILE A 39 -6.88 -18.03 3.53
CA ILE A 39 -6.49 -16.94 4.43
C ILE A 39 -5.73 -17.47 5.65
N GLN A 40 -6.18 -18.59 6.22
CA GLN A 40 -5.47 -19.26 7.31
C GLN A 40 -4.10 -19.76 6.87
N LEU A 41 -3.99 -20.32 5.66
CA LEU A 41 -2.70 -20.73 5.10
C LEU A 41 -1.77 -19.53 4.89
N ASN A 42 -2.28 -18.39 4.39
CA ASN A 42 -1.50 -17.16 4.25
C ASN A 42 -0.98 -16.67 5.60
N TYR A 43 -1.81 -16.72 6.65
CA TYR A 43 -1.39 -16.41 8.02
C TYR A 43 -0.23 -17.32 8.48
N LEU A 44 -0.37 -18.64 8.33
CA LEU A 44 0.69 -19.58 8.71
C LEU A 44 1.97 -19.38 7.89
N GLY A 45 1.83 -19.05 6.60
CA GLY A 45 2.93 -18.77 5.68
C GLY A 45 3.75 -17.53 6.02
N ASN A 46 3.22 -16.61 6.83
CA ASN A 46 4.00 -15.47 7.34
C ASN A 46 5.08 -15.89 8.35
N TYR A 47 5.03 -17.12 8.86
CA TYR A 47 5.95 -17.63 9.89
C TYR A 47 6.67 -18.89 9.41
N ILE A 48 5.92 -19.87 8.93
CA ILE A 48 6.42 -21.22 8.64
C ILE A 48 7.13 -21.26 7.26
N PRO A 49 8.29 -21.95 7.13
CA PRO A 49 9.05 -22.55 8.22
C PRO A 49 9.97 -21.57 8.94
N ASN A 50 10.39 -20.49 8.29
CA ASN A 50 11.36 -19.54 8.83
C ASN A 50 11.19 -18.13 8.24
N VAL A 51 9.99 -17.79 7.76
CA VAL A 51 9.70 -16.48 7.16
C VAL A 51 9.80 -15.38 8.22
N TRP A 52 9.31 -15.68 9.42
CA TRP A 52 9.50 -14.86 10.61
C TRP A 52 9.81 -15.74 11.82
N THR A 53 10.88 -15.43 12.55
CA THR A 53 11.29 -16.11 13.78
C THR A 53 11.48 -15.12 14.93
N PHE A 54 11.52 -15.61 16.17
CA PHE A 54 11.74 -14.75 17.33
C PHE A 54 13.18 -14.20 17.36
N GLU A 55 14.15 -14.99 16.90
CA GLU A 55 15.57 -14.63 16.95
C GLU A 55 15.99 -13.66 15.84
N GLU A 56 15.48 -13.84 14.62
CA GLU A 56 15.95 -13.11 13.43
C GLU A 56 14.92 -12.12 12.88
N GLY A 57 13.68 -12.15 13.38
CA GLY A 57 12.58 -11.40 12.80
C GLY A 57 12.22 -11.94 11.41
N CYS A 58 11.88 -11.05 10.48
CA CYS A 58 11.51 -11.43 9.11
C CYS A 58 12.75 -11.70 8.26
N THR A 59 12.99 -12.97 7.91
CA THR A 59 14.19 -13.38 7.15
C THR A 59 14.10 -13.11 5.66
N VAL A 60 12.90 -12.75 5.17
CA VAL A 60 12.64 -12.50 3.75
C VAL A 60 12.35 -11.05 3.44
N CYS A 61 12.17 -10.17 4.42
CA CYS A 61 11.71 -8.80 4.16
C CYS A 61 12.75 -7.95 3.40
N ASP A 62 14.03 -8.33 3.45
CA ASP A 62 15.11 -7.64 2.73
C ASP A 62 15.50 -8.38 1.43
N ASN A 63 14.78 -9.44 1.06
CA ASN A 63 15.06 -10.21 -0.17
C ASN A 63 14.43 -9.55 -1.39
N ASP A 64 15.21 -9.49 -2.48
CA ASP A 64 14.81 -8.98 -3.80
C ASP A 64 14.26 -7.54 -3.78
N ILE A 65 14.76 -6.72 -2.85
CA ILE A 65 14.40 -5.30 -2.78
C ILE A 65 14.91 -4.53 -4.00
N LEU A 66 14.07 -3.64 -4.54
CA LEU A 66 14.49 -2.70 -5.58
C LEU A 66 15.31 -1.59 -4.91
N ASP A 67 16.64 -1.62 -5.00
CA ASP A 67 17.49 -0.59 -4.43
C ASP A 67 17.44 0.72 -5.24
N LEU A 68 16.55 1.64 -4.84
CA LEU A 68 16.43 2.95 -5.47
C LEU A 68 17.65 3.84 -5.21
N SER A 69 18.43 3.61 -4.16
CA SER A 69 19.64 4.39 -3.85
C SER A 69 20.78 4.16 -4.84
N SER A 70 20.77 3.00 -5.50
CA SER A 70 21.77 2.61 -6.50
C SER A 70 21.52 3.19 -7.91
N VAL A 71 20.35 3.79 -8.14
CA VAL A 71 19.94 4.28 -9.47
C VAL A 71 19.63 5.77 -9.45
N SER A 72 19.78 6.42 -10.61
CA SER A 72 19.42 7.83 -10.74
C SER A 72 17.90 8.04 -10.59
N GLU A 73 17.49 9.19 -10.03
CA GLU A 73 16.06 9.55 -9.92
C GLU A 73 15.35 9.58 -11.28
N GLN A 74 16.09 9.81 -12.37
CA GLN A 74 15.56 9.75 -13.74
C GLN A 74 15.15 8.33 -14.14
N SER A 75 15.70 7.30 -13.49
CA SER A 75 15.36 5.89 -13.73
C SER A 75 14.25 5.38 -12.82
N TYR A 76 13.79 6.19 -11.85
CA TYR A 76 12.74 5.76 -10.92
C TYR A 76 11.43 5.44 -11.69
N PRO A 77 10.68 4.42 -11.22
CA PRO A 77 9.41 4.04 -11.82
C PRO A 77 8.41 5.20 -11.75
N CYS A 78 7.57 5.39 -12.78
CA CYS A 78 6.48 6.35 -12.67
C CYS A 78 5.36 5.75 -11.80
N VAL A 79 4.78 6.58 -10.95
CA VAL A 79 3.76 6.18 -9.98
C VAL A 79 2.55 7.08 -10.18
N THR A 80 1.36 6.51 -10.08
CA THR A 80 0.14 7.30 -9.91
C THR A 80 -0.24 7.29 -8.44
N VAL A 81 -0.36 8.47 -7.84
CA VAL A 81 -0.86 8.65 -6.47
C VAL A 81 -2.31 9.09 -6.58
N GLY A 82 -3.24 8.27 -6.11
CA GLY A 82 -4.66 8.59 -6.01
C GLY A 82 -5.00 9.04 -4.59
N VAL A 83 -5.54 10.25 -4.45
CA VAL A 83 -5.99 10.84 -3.19
C VAL A 83 -7.50 10.96 -3.21
N PHE A 84 -8.16 10.53 -2.15
CA PHE A 84 -9.62 10.48 -2.06
C PHE A 84 -10.10 11.22 -0.81
N ILE A 85 -10.82 12.33 -1.03
CA ILE A 85 -11.47 13.14 0.00
C ILE A 85 -12.97 12.85 -0.10
N GLU A 86 -13.41 11.77 0.56
CA GLU A 86 -14.79 11.26 0.46
C GLU A 86 -15.71 11.78 1.57
N GLN A 87 -15.15 12.52 2.54
CA GLN A 87 -15.87 13.14 3.65
C GLN A 87 -15.12 14.37 4.14
N ALA A 88 -15.82 15.28 4.84
CA ALA A 88 -15.21 16.44 5.48
C ALA A 88 -14.14 16.02 6.49
N THR A 89 -12.87 16.17 6.11
CA THR A 89 -11.71 15.68 6.84
C THR A 89 -10.99 16.83 7.54
N PRO A 90 -10.80 16.78 8.87
CA PRO A 90 -10.00 17.77 9.59
C PRO A 90 -8.55 17.82 9.07
N PHE A 91 -7.93 19.00 9.15
CA PHE A 91 -6.51 19.20 8.81
C PHE A 91 -6.12 18.79 7.38
N LEU A 92 -7.04 18.96 6.42
CA LEU A 92 -6.75 18.69 5.00
C LEU A 92 -5.56 19.51 4.47
N PRO A 93 -5.39 20.81 4.81
CA PRO A 93 -4.19 21.55 4.41
C PRO A 93 -2.88 20.86 4.84
N GLU A 94 -2.81 20.38 6.08
CA GLU A 94 -1.65 19.67 6.61
C GLU A 94 -1.43 18.32 5.92
N PHE A 95 -2.50 17.61 5.56
CA PHE A 95 -2.42 16.42 4.72
C PHE A 95 -1.80 16.74 3.35
N LEU A 96 -2.27 17.81 2.69
CA LEU A 96 -1.76 18.24 1.39
C LEU A 96 -0.28 18.68 1.47
N GLU A 97 0.13 19.35 2.55
CA GLU A 97 1.53 19.68 2.81
C GLU A 97 2.39 18.42 2.96
N ARG A 98 1.92 17.41 3.70
CA ARG A 98 2.64 16.12 3.86
C ARG A 98 2.75 15.37 2.54
N LEU A 99 1.70 15.37 1.73
CA LEU A 99 1.72 14.79 0.38
C LEU A 99 2.76 15.50 -0.50
N ALA A 100 2.81 16.83 -0.46
CA ALA A 100 3.84 17.61 -1.15
C ALA A 100 5.25 17.33 -0.59
N ALA A 101 5.39 17.03 0.69
CA ALA A 101 6.67 16.74 1.33
C ALA A 101 7.23 15.33 1.07
N LEU A 102 6.47 14.42 0.43
CA LEU A 102 6.99 13.11 0.02
C LEU A 102 8.29 13.25 -0.78
N THR A 103 9.33 12.50 -0.41
CA THR A 103 10.68 12.63 -0.99
C THR A 103 10.83 11.99 -2.37
N TYR A 104 9.78 11.31 -2.86
CA TYR A 104 9.78 10.73 -4.20
C TYR A 104 9.70 11.83 -5.28
N PRO A 105 10.47 11.76 -6.38
CA PRO A 105 10.56 12.85 -7.35
C PRO A 105 9.19 13.20 -7.93
N LYS A 106 8.79 14.47 -7.84
CA LYS A 106 7.45 14.92 -8.30
C LYS A 106 7.27 14.73 -9.81
N SER A 107 8.36 14.84 -10.58
CA SER A 107 8.42 14.54 -12.01
C SER A 107 8.12 13.07 -12.36
N LYS A 108 8.10 12.17 -11.37
CA LYS A 108 7.74 10.75 -11.50
C LYS A 108 6.34 10.43 -10.97
N ILE A 109 5.63 11.42 -10.43
CA ILE A 109 4.31 11.24 -9.84
C ILE A 109 3.24 11.86 -10.74
N THR A 110 2.29 11.04 -11.19
CA THR A 110 0.98 11.48 -11.63
C THR A 110 0.07 11.56 -10.41
N LEU A 111 -0.38 12.75 -10.04
CA LEU A 111 -1.26 12.96 -8.89
C LEU A 111 -2.72 13.08 -9.38
N PHE A 112 -3.57 12.20 -8.87
CA PHE A 112 -5.02 12.25 -9.05
C PHE A 112 -5.67 12.52 -7.70
N ILE A 113 -6.49 13.56 -7.60
CA ILE A 113 -7.24 13.90 -6.39
C ILE A 113 -8.73 13.89 -6.74
N HIS A 114 -9.51 13.11 -6.01
CA HIS A 114 -10.96 13.21 -6.01
C HIS A 114 -11.41 13.92 -4.75
N ASN A 115 -12.25 14.92 -4.91
CA ASN A 115 -12.89 15.66 -3.82
C ASN A 115 -14.41 15.54 -3.93
N HIS A 116 -15.02 14.88 -2.96
CA HIS A 116 -16.48 14.78 -2.86
C HIS A 116 -17.11 15.97 -2.10
N GLU A 117 -16.29 16.78 -1.43
CA GLU A 117 -16.76 17.79 -0.47
C GLU A 117 -16.56 19.21 -1.00
N VAL A 118 -17.64 19.93 -1.27
CA VAL A 118 -17.59 21.36 -1.67
C VAL A 118 -16.81 22.19 -0.63
N TYR A 119 -16.92 21.83 0.65
CA TYR A 119 -16.16 22.43 1.74
C TYR A 119 -14.63 22.40 1.53
N HIS A 120 -14.11 21.41 0.81
CA HIS A 120 -12.68 21.24 0.57
C HIS A 120 -12.15 21.88 -0.72
N GLU A 121 -13.00 22.40 -1.59
CA GLU A 121 -12.56 23.11 -2.80
C GLU A 121 -11.61 24.28 -2.51
N PRO A 122 -11.88 25.18 -1.53
CA PRO A 122 -11.00 26.30 -1.23
C PRO A 122 -9.63 25.87 -0.70
N HIS A 123 -9.51 24.66 -0.14
CA HIS A 123 -8.25 24.10 0.36
C HIS A 123 -7.41 23.50 -0.79
N LEU A 124 -8.06 22.99 -1.84
CA LEU A 124 -7.39 22.38 -2.98
C LEU A 124 -6.89 23.41 -4.00
N GLN A 125 -7.56 24.56 -4.14
CA GLN A 125 -7.15 25.58 -5.09
C GLN A 125 -5.71 26.08 -4.85
N PRO A 126 -5.29 26.50 -3.63
CA PRO A 126 -3.91 26.92 -3.38
C PRO A 126 -2.89 25.79 -3.63
N PHE A 127 -3.27 24.55 -3.34
CA PHE A 127 -2.42 23.40 -3.59
C PHE A 127 -2.21 23.18 -5.09
N TRP A 128 -3.28 23.26 -5.88
CA TRP A 128 -3.19 23.18 -7.35
C TRP A 128 -2.27 24.26 -7.91
N GLU A 129 -2.51 25.53 -7.56
CA GLU A 129 -1.74 26.67 -8.06
C GLU A 129 -0.25 26.53 -7.76
N LYS A 130 0.08 26.06 -6.56
CA LYS A 130 1.47 25.89 -6.11
C LYS A 130 2.18 24.68 -6.74
N HIS A 131 1.45 23.60 -7.03
CA HIS A 131 2.08 22.31 -7.32
C HIS A 131 1.79 21.71 -8.70
N ALA A 132 0.81 22.21 -9.46
CA ALA A 132 0.41 21.61 -10.73
C ALA A 132 1.57 21.47 -11.75
N LEU A 133 2.54 22.39 -11.72
CA LEU A 133 3.67 22.41 -12.65
C LEU A 133 4.88 21.53 -12.23
N VAL A 134 4.95 21.07 -10.97
CA VAL A 134 6.09 20.27 -10.50
C VAL A 134 5.84 18.77 -10.59
N TYR A 135 4.57 18.35 -10.59
CA TYR A 135 4.18 16.96 -10.79
C TYR A 135 4.23 16.58 -12.27
N LYS A 136 4.46 15.29 -12.59
CA LYS A 136 4.38 14.78 -13.97
C LYS A 136 3.04 15.15 -14.61
N ARG A 137 1.98 15.00 -13.82
CA ARG A 137 0.61 15.39 -14.15
C ARG A 137 -0.14 15.55 -12.84
N LEU A 138 -1.01 16.54 -12.74
CA LEU A 138 -1.92 16.73 -11.62
C LEU A 138 -3.34 16.86 -12.17
N LYS A 139 -4.27 16.05 -11.66
CA LYS A 139 -5.70 16.09 -12.01
C LYS A 139 -6.52 16.14 -10.74
N ILE A 140 -7.41 17.11 -10.63
CA ILE A 140 -8.43 17.19 -9.58
C ILE A 140 -9.79 16.92 -10.24
N VAL A 141 -10.59 16.09 -9.58
CA VAL A 141 -11.99 15.83 -9.91
C VAL A 141 -12.80 16.33 -8.72
N GLY A 142 -13.60 17.36 -8.93
CA GLY A 142 -14.39 17.99 -7.88
C GLY A 142 -15.76 17.33 -7.68
N PRO A 143 -16.55 17.85 -6.73
CA PRO A 143 -17.84 17.29 -6.37
C PRO A 143 -18.90 17.46 -7.46
N GLU A 144 -18.70 18.38 -8.41
CA GLU A 144 -19.58 18.64 -9.55
C GLU A 144 -19.76 17.45 -10.50
N GLU A 145 -18.83 16.49 -10.47
CA GLU A 145 -18.88 15.26 -11.26
C GLU A 145 -19.76 14.18 -10.62
N GLU A 146 -20.26 14.41 -9.40
CA GLU A 146 -21.20 13.55 -8.66
C GLU A 146 -20.79 12.05 -8.62
N LEU A 147 -19.48 11.79 -8.54
CA LEU A 147 -18.96 10.43 -8.50
C LEU A 147 -19.19 9.79 -7.13
N THR A 148 -19.58 8.52 -7.14
CA THR A 148 -19.49 7.68 -5.94
C THR A 148 -18.03 7.39 -5.59
N ALA A 149 -17.73 7.15 -4.30
CA ALA A 149 -16.39 6.77 -3.86
C ALA A 149 -15.81 5.58 -4.65
N ALA A 150 -16.63 4.57 -4.97
CA ALA A 150 -16.21 3.43 -5.78
C ALA A 150 -15.87 3.85 -7.23
N ALA A 151 -16.69 4.70 -7.85
CA ALA A 151 -16.45 5.19 -9.21
C ALA A 151 -15.19 6.06 -9.27
N ALA A 152 -14.98 6.94 -8.28
CA ALA A 152 -13.79 7.76 -8.17
C ALA A 152 -12.51 6.92 -8.03
N ARG A 153 -12.52 5.89 -7.16
CA ARG A 153 -11.37 4.98 -6.99
C ARG A 153 -11.07 4.17 -8.25
N ASN A 154 -12.11 3.69 -8.93
CA ASN A 154 -11.97 3.03 -10.23
C ASN A 154 -11.39 3.99 -11.28
N MET A 155 -11.80 5.26 -11.29
CA MET A 155 -11.24 6.27 -12.17
C MET A 155 -9.76 6.49 -11.88
N GLY A 156 -9.37 6.73 -10.63
CA GLY A 156 -7.97 6.91 -10.23
C GLY A 156 -7.09 5.71 -10.60
N MET A 157 -7.57 4.48 -10.38
CA MET A 157 -6.87 3.26 -10.79
C MET A 157 -6.78 3.14 -12.32
N SER A 158 -7.83 3.54 -13.04
CA SER A 158 -7.85 3.50 -14.51
C SER A 158 -6.83 4.45 -15.13
N VAL A 159 -6.55 5.61 -14.49
CA VAL A 159 -5.51 6.55 -14.93
C VAL A 159 -4.15 5.87 -14.98
N CYS A 160 -3.79 5.09 -13.95
CA CYS A 160 -2.56 4.31 -13.95
C CYS A 160 -2.62 3.19 -15.01
N ARG A 161 -3.71 2.42 -15.05
CA ARG A 161 -3.83 1.26 -15.95
C ARG A 161 -3.75 1.63 -17.44
N GLN A 162 -4.20 2.83 -17.81
CA GLN A 162 -4.17 3.32 -19.18
C GLN A 162 -2.82 3.98 -19.55
N ASP A 163 -2.00 4.35 -18.56
CA ASP A 163 -0.65 4.89 -18.80
C ASP A 163 0.36 3.73 -18.78
N PRO A 164 0.93 3.33 -19.93
CA PRO A 164 1.89 2.22 -20.00
C PRO A 164 3.20 2.52 -19.24
N THR A 165 3.43 3.78 -18.87
CA THR A 165 4.59 4.17 -18.05
C THR A 165 4.32 4.04 -16.55
N CYS A 166 3.05 3.94 -16.13
CA CYS A 166 2.70 3.75 -14.72
C CYS A 166 3.09 2.33 -14.27
N LYS A 167 3.97 2.24 -13.27
CA LYS A 167 4.40 0.96 -12.69
C LYS A 167 3.68 0.64 -11.40
N TYR A 168 3.35 1.66 -10.61
CA TYR A 168 2.71 1.49 -9.31
C TYR A 168 1.54 2.46 -9.14
N TYR A 169 0.53 2.01 -8.40
CA TYR A 169 -0.60 2.82 -7.98
C TYR A 169 -0.61 2.91 -6.45
N PHE A 170 -0.53 4.13 -5.92
CA PHE A 170 -0.56 4.38 -4.48
C PHE A 170 -1.86 5.10 -4.13
N ASN A 171 -2.75 4.41 -3.40
CA ASN A 171 -4.06 4.91 -3.00
C ASN A 171 -4.00 5.46 -1.57
N LEU A 172 -4.45 6.68 -1.36
CA LEU A 172 -4.46 7.40 -0.09
C LEU A 172 -5.82 8.05 0.16
N ASP A 173 -6.34 7.86 1.36
CA ASP A 173 -7.51 8.61 1.85
C ASP A 173 -7.04 9.83 2.65
N SER A 174 -7.86 10.89 2.68
CA SER A 174 -7.49 12.16 3.33
C SER A 174 -7.36 12.07 4.85
N ASP A 175 -7.91 11.04 5.49
CA ASP A 175 -7.92 10.84 6.95
C ASP A 175 -6.66 10.14 7.49
N ILE A 176 -5.70 9.83 6.63
CA ILE A 176 -4.42 9.25 7.03
C ILE A 176 -3.38 10.34 7.36
N ALA A 177 -2.59 10.09 8.39
CA ALA A 177 -1.46 10.95 8.76
C ALA A 177 -0.14 10.41 8.20
N LEU A 178 0.25 10.83 7.00
CA LEU A 178 1.52 10.41 6.37
C LEU A 178 2.71 11.17 6.97
N THR A 179 3.22 10.70 8.10
CA THR A 179 4.31 11.37 8.85
C THR A 179 5.70 11.06 8.31
N ASN A 180 5.90 9.89 7.70
CA ASN A 180 7.18 9.52 7.10
C ASN A 180 7.22 9.93 5.62
N PRO A 181 8.04 10.92 5.22
CA PRO A 181 8.08 11.41 3.84
C PRO A 181 8.74 10.40 2.87
N ASN A 182 9.38 9.35 3.37
CA ASN A 182 9.97 8.28 2.57
C ASN A 182 9.01 7.11 2.29
N THR A 183 7.77 7.15 2.81
CA THR A 183 6.83 6.01 2.71
C THR A 183 6.69 5.47 1.30
N LEU A 184 6.53 6.33 0.30
CA LEU A 184 6.38 5.87 -1.08
C LEU A 184 7.64 5.17 -1.62
N LYS A 185 8.85 5.66 -1.27
CA LYS A 185 10.11 4.99 -1.63
C LYS A 185 10.15 3.60 -0.99
N LEU A 186 9.98 3.54 0.33
CA LEU A 186 10.06 2.29 1.10
C LEU A 186 9.07 1.22 0.58
N LEU A 187 7.83 1.61 0.27
CA LEU A 187 6.83 0.68 -0.27
C LEU A 187 7.19 0.19 -1.67
N ILE A 188 7.80 1.02 -2.52
CA ILE A 188 8.23 0.61 -3.86
C ILE A 188 9.43 -0.34 -3.79
N GLU A 189 10.40 -0.05 -2.92
CA GLU A 189 11.58 -0.90 -2.70
C GLU A 189 11.19 -2.31 -2.27
N GLN A 190 10.07 -2.44 -1.55
CA GLN A 190 9.50 -3.69 -1.05
C GLN A 190 8.52 -4.38 -2.01
N ASN A 191 8.14 -3.72 -3.12
CA ASN A 191 7.12 -4.22 -4.03
C ASN A 191 7.74 -5.12 -5.11
N ARG A 192 7.77 -6.42 -4.81
CA ARG A 192 8.23 -7.52 -5.67
C ARG A 192 7.40 -7.70 -6.93
#